data_AF-A0A6N3CLX0-F1
#
_entry.id   AF-A0A6N3CLX0-F1
#
_cell.length_a   1.000
_cell.length_b   1.000
_cell.length_c   1.000
_cell.angle_alpha   90.00
_cell.angle_beta   90.00
_cell.angle_gamma   90.00
#
_symmetry.space_group_name_H-M   'P 1'
#
loop_
_entity.id
_entity.type
_entity.pdbx_description
1 polymer ?
#
loop_
_entity_poly.entity_id
_entity_poly.type
_entity_poly.pdbx_seq_one_letter_code
_entity_poly.pdbx_strand_id
1 'polypeptide(L)'
;MQLNMSEQELRNLQIYISKRNQGQTDEQVINHITKINSKTPLTQEEWHKLIFPSCNNGYVEILRFILNNIQCLNNVKEYMLHTVYGRNENINDETRLWLIEENEDNVVAVVIDLETFSMENHTKVE
;
A
#
# COMPACT_ATOMS: atom_id res chain seq x y z
N MET A 1 -20.47 -15.23 -11.14
CA MET A 1 -19.16 -15.40 -10.46
C MET A 1 -18.21 -14.40 -11.06
N GLN A 2 -17.66 -13.50 -10.24
CA GLN A 2 -16.57 -12.63 -10.69
C GLN A 2 -15.35 -13.52 -10.93
N LEU A 3 -14.72 -13.40 -12.10
CA LEU A 3 -13.47 -14.11 -12.38
C LEU A 3 -12.37 -13.41 -11.62
N ASN A 4 -11.78 -14.09 -10.64
CA ASN A 4 -10.62 -13.58 -9.91
C ASN A 4 -9.39 -13.60 -10.82
N MET A 5 -8.45 -12.72 -10.53
CA MET A 5 -7.13 -12.78 -11.15
C MET A 5 -6.42 -14.07 -10.72
N SER A 6 -5.62 -14.67 -11.60
CA SER A 6 -4.78 -15.78 -11.15
C SER A 6 -3.71 -15.29 -10.17
N GLU A 7 -3.28 -16.15 -9.24
CA GLU A 7 -2.23 -15.80 -8.28
C GLU A 7 -0.94 -15.32 -8.97
N GLN A 8 -0.61 -15.90 -10.12
CA GLN A 8 0.56 -15.52 -10.89
C GLN A 8 0.43 -14.12 -11.50
N GLU A 9 -0.74 -13.76 -12.03
CA GLU A 9 -0.99 -12.42 -12.57
C GLU A 9 -0.94 -11.37 -11.45
N LEU A 10 -1.54 -11.67 -10.29
CA LEU A 10 -1.46 -10.79 -9.13
C LEU A 10 -0.01 -10.59 -8.68
N ARG A 11 0.76 -11.68 -8.60
CA ARG A 11 2.18 -11.61 -8.24
C ARG A 11 2.99 -10.77 -9.23
N ASN A 12 2.70 -10.88 -10.53
CA ASN A 12 3.35 -10.07 -11.55
C ASN A 12 3.02 -8.58 -11.37
N LEU A 13 1.77 -8.24 -11.03
CA LEU A 13 1.35 -6.87 -10.74
C LEU A 13 2.04 -6.31 -9.49
N GLN A 14 2.13 -7.10 -8.42
CA GLN A 14 2.88 -6.72 -7.21
C GLN A 14 4.36 -6.45 -7.52
N ILE A 15 4.99 -7.28 -8.35
CA ILE A 15 6.37 -7.08 -8.80
C ILE A 15 6.48 -5.80 -9.64
N TYR A 16 5.54 -5.57 -10.56
CA TYR A 16 5.53 -4.37 -11.40
C TYR A 16 5.44 -3.07 -10.58
N ILE A 17 4.67 -3.07 -9.51
CA ILE A 17 4.56 -1.92 -8.58
C ILE A 17 5.84 -1.78 -7.74
N SER A 18 6.36 -2.87 -7.19
CA SER A 18 7.48 -2.84 -6.23
C SER A 18 8.87 -2.68 -6.87
N LYS A 19 9.08 -3.21 -8.09
CA LYS A 19 10.36 -3.22 -8.81
C LYS A 19 10.25 -2.41 -10.11
N ARG A 20 9.99 -1.12 -9.97
CA ARG A 20 9.86 -0.22 -11.11
C ARG A 20 11.15 -0.12 -11.90
N ASN A 21 11.01 -0.05 -13.21
CA ASN A 21 12.14 0.25 -14.08
C ASN A 21 12.56 1.72 -13.90
N GLN A 22 13.85 2.00 -14.08
CA GLN A 22 14.38 3.35 -14.01
C GLN A 22 13.65 4.27 -15.01
N GLY A 23 13.03 5.35 -14.50
CA GLY A 23 12.28 6.32 -15.30
C GLY A 23 10.78 6.04 -15.47
N GLN A 24 10.24 4.98 -14.88
CA GLN A 24 8.80 4.72 -14.89
C GLN A 24 8.05 5.71 -13.98
N THR A 25 7.05 6.42 -14.52
CA THR A 25 6.27 7.46 -13.78
C THR A 25 5.05 6.88 -13.07
N ASP A 26 4.55 7.58 -12.03
CA ASP A 26 3.41 7.09 -11.22
C ASP A 26 2.16 6.90 -12.08
N GLU A 27 1.94 7.84 -12.99
CA GLU A 27 0.90 7.78 -14.01
C GLU A 27 0.99 6.51 -14.86
N GLN A 28 2.20 6.10 -15.29
CA GLN A 28 2.37 4.87 -16.07
C GLN A 28 1.98 3.63 -15.26
N VAL A 29 2.29 3.59 -13.96
CA VAL A 29 1.91 2.48 -13.09
C VAL A 29 0.40 2.47 -12.86
N ILE A 30 -0.19 3.61 -12.54
CA ILE A 30 -1.64 3.75 -12.33
C ILE A 30 -2.40 3.36 -13.61
N ASN A 31 -1.95 3.81 -14.78
CA ASN A 31 -2.54 3.44 -16.06
C ASN A 31 -2.44 1.93 -16.32
N HIS A 32 -1.33 1.30 -15.93
CA HIS A 32 -1.18 -0.15 -16.04
C HIS A 32 -2.17 -0.90 -15.14
N ILE A 33 -2.27 -0.52 -13.86
CA ILE A 33 -3.23 -1.10 -12.91
C ILE A 33 -4.66 -0.90 -13.43
N THR A 34 -5.00 0.31 -13.89
CA THR A 34 -6.32 0.63 -14.46
C THR A 34 -6.66 -0.24 -15.66
N LYS A 35 -5.70 -0.45 -16.58
CA LYS A 35 -5.88 -1.30 -17.76
C LYS A 35 -6.07 -2.77 -17.40
N ILE A 36 -5.42 -3.26 -16.35
CA ILE A 36 -5.65 -4.61 -15.84
C ILE A 36 -7.06 -4.69 -15.22
N ASN A 37 -7.39 -3.77 -14.32
CA ASN A 37 -8.68 -3.71 -13.63
C ASN A 37 -9.87 -3.57 -14.60
N SER A 38 -9.71 -2.87 -15.73
CA SER A 38 -10.76 -2.75 -16.75
C SER A 38 -11.03 -4.06 -17.51
N LYS A 39 -10.05 -4.97 -17.57
CA LYS A 39 -10.18 -6.27 -18.24
C LYS A 39 -10.69 -7.34 -17.29
N THR A 40 -10.09 -7.38 -16.10
CA THR A 40 -10.43 -8.32 -15.03
C THR A 40 -10.50 -7.50 -13.74
N PRO A 41 -11.70 -7.09 -13.31
CA PRO A 41 -11.86 -6.26 -12.13
C PRO A 41 -11.31 -6.92 -10.89
N LEU A 42 -10.37 -6.24 -10.24
CA LEU A 42 -9.77 -6.64 -8.99
C LEU A 42 -10.83 -6.68 -7.89
N THR A 43 -10.82 -7.77 -7.15
CA THR A 43 -11.58 -7.93 -5.91
C THR A 43 -10.99 -7.08 -4.80
N GLN A 44 -11.75 -6.88 -3.73
CA GLN A 44 -11.26 -6.15 -2.55
C GLN A 44 -10.01 -6.81 -1.97
N GLU A 45 -9.97 -8.14 -1.85
CA GLU A 45 -8.79 -8.86 -1.35
C GLU A 45 -7.54 -8.65 -2.22
N GLU A 46 -7.71 -8.59 -3.55
CA GLU A 46 -6.59 -8.34 -4.46
C GLU A 46 -6.08 -6.90 -4.34
N TRP A 47 -6.97 -5.91 -4.20
CA TRP A 47 -6.57 -4.52 -3.93
C TRP A 47 -5.75 -4.39 -2.63
N HIS A 48 -6.18 -5.07 -1.56
CA HIS A 48 -5.46 -5.10 -0.29
C HIS A 48 -4.04 -5.65 -0.45
N LYS A 49 -3.86 -6.67 -1.30
CA LYS A 49 -2.55 -7.27 -1.60
C LYS A 49 -1.62 -6.34 -2.40
N LEU A 50 -2.10 -5.20 -2.92
CA LEU A 50 -1.28 -4.20 -3.61
C LEU A 50 -0.75 -3.09 -2.69
N ILE A 51 -1.28 -2.94 -1.48
CA ILE A 51 -0.85 -1.91 -0.51
C ILE A 51 0.65 -2.03 -0.24
N PHE A 52 1.12 -3.18 0.26
CA PHE A 52 2.52 -3.35 0.64
C PHE A 52 3.53 -3.09 -0.50
N PRO A 53 3.33 -3.60 -1.74
CA PRO A 53 4.15 -3.24 -2.90
C PRO A 53 4.27 -1.73 -3.17
N SER A 54 3.19 -0.96 -2.96
CA SER A 54 3.19 0.50 -3.17
C SER A 54 3.93 1.26 -2.07
N CYS A 55 3.97 0.71 -0.86
CA CYS A 55 4.68 1.27 0.29
C CYS A 55 6.19 1.12 0.20
N ASN A 56 6.68 -0.01 -0.36
CA ASN A 56 8.08 -0.41 -0.25
C ASN A 56 9.09 0.60 -0.84
N ASN A 57 8.62 1.55 -1.65
CA ASN A 57 9.43 2.63 -2.20
C ASN A 57 8.73 4.00 -2.08
N GLY A 58 7.68 4.10 -1.26
CA GLY A 58 6.83 5.30 -1.06
C GLY A 58 6.35 5.97 -2.30
N TYR A 59 5.74 5.19 -3.17
CA TYR A 59 5.02 5.75 -4.29
C TYR A 59 3.67 6.26 -3.82
N VAL A 60 3.68 7.46 -3.23
CA VAL A 60 2.55 8.10 -2.56
C VAL A 60 1.30 8.12 -3.42
N GLU A 61 1.45 8.55 -4.68
CA GLU A 61 0.31 8.66 -5.60
C GLU A 61 -0.25 7.29 -5.99
N ILE A 62 0.61 6.27 -6.07
CA ILE A 62 0.19 4.89 -6.35
C ILE A 62 -0.56 4.31 -5.14
N LEU A 63 -0.03 4.53 -3.92
CA LEU A 63 -0.68 4.11 -2.68
C LEU A 63 -2.06 4.77 -2.54
N ARG A 64 -2.14 6.09 -2.73
CA ARG A 64 -3.41 6.85 -2.72
C ARG A 64 -4.40 6.29 -3.73
N PHE A 65 -3.96 6.00 -4.95
CA PHE A 65 -4.79 5.39 -5.98
C PHE A 65 -5.33 4.01 -5.55
N ILE A 66 -4.48 3.13 -5.01
CA ILE A 66 -4.89 1.80 -4.53
C ILE A 66 -5.93 1.92 -3.42
N LEU A 67 -5.69 2.78 -2.43
CA LEU A 67 -6.59 2.96 -1.30
C LEU A 67 -7.96 3.50 -1.70
N ASN A 68 -8.01 4.39 -2.71
CA ASN A 68 -9.29 4.88 -3.27
C ASN A 68 -10.13 3.78 -3.96
N ASN A 69 -9.55 2.62 -4.26
CA ASN A 69 -10.26 1.47 -4.83
C ASN A 69 -10.64 0.41 -3.77
N ILE A 70 -10.30 0.65 -2.51
CA ILE A 70 -10.65 -0.22 -1.38
C ILE A 70 -11.86 0.36 -0.66
N GLN A 71 -12.92 -0.44 -0.50
CA GLN A 71 -14.17 -0.03 0.15
C GLN A 71 -14.04 0.00 1.67
N CYS A 72 -13.29 -0.93 2.23
CA CYS A 72 -13.01 -1.02 3.66
C CYS A 72 -11.64 -1.65 3.84
N LEU A 73 -10.78 -1.01 4.65
CA LEU A 73 -9.49 -1.59 5.00
C LEU A 73 -9.70 -2.68 6.04
N ASN A 74 -9.68 -3.92 5.61
CA ASN A 74 -9.58 -5.04 6.53
C ASN A 74 -8.11 -5.13 6.99
N ASN A 75 -7.89 -5.36 8.29
CA ASN A 75 -6.56 -5.55 8.88
C ASN A 75 -5.66 -4.29 8.90
N VAL A 76 -6.23 -3.11 9.17
CA VAL A 76 -5.47 -1.87 9.43
C VAL A 76 -4.33 -2.10 10.44
N LYS A 77 -4.60 -2.88 11.49
CA LYS A 77 -3.61 -3.35 12.48
C LYS A 77 -2.36 -3.96 11.83
N GLU A 78 -2.53 -4.83 10.85
CA GLU A 78 -1.43 -5.51 10.17
C GLU A 78 -0.61 -4.54 9.30
N TYR A 79 -1.29 -3.63 8.57
CA TYR A 79 -0.59 -2.61 7.80
C TYR A 79 0.16 -1.61 8.67
N MET A 80 -0.40 -1.23 9.81
CA MET A 80 0.22 -0.31 10.77
C MET A 80 1.44 -0.90 11.48
N LEU A 81 1.52 -2.22 11.70
CA LEU A 81 2.75 -2.86 12.17
C LEU A 81 3.92 -2.65 11.19
N HIS A 82 3.62 -2.45 9.91
CA HIS A 82 4.60 -2.15 8.88
C HIS A 82 4.82 -0.64 8.66
N THR A 83 4.25 0.26 9.46
CA THR A 83 4.54 1.72 9.39
C THR A 83 5.70 2.10 10.32
N VAL A 84 6.08 3.38 10.34
CA VAL A 84 7.09 3.91 11.28
C VAL A 84 6.64 3.70 12.73
N TYR A 85 5.36 3.94 13.04
CA TYR A 85 4.81 3.78 14.39
C TYR A 85 4.84 2.32 14.88
N GLY A 86 4.50 1.38 14.00
CA GLY A 86 4.58 -0.05 14.30
C GLY A 86 6.00 -0.53 14.60
N ARG A 87 7.01 0.12 14.00
CA ARG A 87 8.44 -0.23 14.16
C ARG A 87 9.21 0.63 15.15
N ASN A 88 8.62 1.71 15.66
CA ASN A 88 9.28 2.61 16.59
C ASN A 88 9.29 2.01 17.99
N GLU A 89 10.37 1.32 18.36
CA GLU A 89 10.57 0.66 19.67
C GLU A 89 10.38 1.57 20.89
N ASN A 90 10.40 2.90 20.70
CA ASN A 90 10.16 3.87 21.77
C ASN A 90 8.68 4.13 22.07
N ILE A 91 7.77 3.66 21.20
CA ILE A 91 6.32 3.73 21.43
C ILE A 91 5.89 2.39 22.00
N ASN A 92 5.27 2.39 23.18
CA ASN A 92 4.80 1.16 23.82
C ASN A 92 3.58 0.57 23.09
N ASP A 93 3.34 -0.72 23.28
CA ASP A 93 2.30 -1.47 22.54
C ASP A 93 0.88 -0.95 22.81
N GLU A 94 0.58 -0.42 24.00
CA GLU A 94 -0.71 0.21 24.31
C GLU A 94 -0.94 1.49 23.51
N THR A 95 0.06 2.37 23.41
CA THR A 95 -0.03 3.60 22.62
C THR A 95 -0.11 3.29 21.13
N ARG A 96 0.60 2.25 20.67
CA ARG A 96 0.46 1.74 19.30
C ARG A 96 -0.95 1.24 19.03
N LEU A 97 -1.51 0.40 19.88
CA LEU A 97 -2.87 -0.14 19.74
C LEU A 97 -3.93 0.97 19.78
N TRP A 98 -3.78 1.95 20.67
CA TRP A 98 -4.68 3.11 20.76
C TRP A 98 -4.66 3.96 19.48
N LEU A 99 -3.46 4.25 18.96
CA LEU A 99 -3.32 4.95 17.68
C LEU A 99 -3.93 4.14 16.53
N ILE A 100 -3.88 2.81 16.57
CA ILE A 100 -4.50 1.96 15.56
C ILE A 100 -6.04 2.00 15.66
N GLU A 101 -6.60 1.91 16.86
CA GLU A 101 -8.04 1.86 17.09
C GLU A 101 -8.73 3.21 16.81
N GLU A 102 -8.08 4.34 17.11
CA GLU A 102 -8.60 5.68 16.79
C GLU A 102 -8.49 6.04 15.29
N ASN A 103 -7.65 5.33 14.53
CA ASN A 103 -7.40 5.60 13.10
C ASN A 103 -7.88 4.46 12.17
N GLU A 104 -8.63 3.49 12.68
CA GLU A 104 -9.14 2.35 11.92
C GLU A 104 -9.99 2.80 10.70
N ASP A 105 -10.61 3.98 10.80
CA ASP A 105 -11.38 4.63 9.71
C ASP A 105 -10.57 5.62 8.86
N ASN A 106 -9.34 5.97 9.24
CA ASN A 106 -8.54 7.02 8.59
C ASN A 106 -7.39 6.43 7.77
N VAL A 107 -7.74 6.04 6.53
CA VAL A 107 -6.83 5.81 5.39
C VAL A 107 -5.72 6.88 5.33
N VAL A 108 -6.03 8.12 5.72
CA VAL A 108 -5.12 9.28 5.73
C VAL A 108 -3.96 9.13 6.72
N ALA A 109 -4.17 8.56 7.91
CA ALA A 109 -3.09 8.35 8.88
C ALA A 109 -2.12 7.26 8.41
N VAL A 110 -2.65 6.17 7.86
CA VAL A 110 -1.85 5.11 7.21
C VAL A 110 -1.06 5.69 6.04
N VAL A 111 -1.65 6.55 5.21
CA VAL A 111 -0.97 7.22 4.10
C VAL A 111 0.16 8.15 4.58
N ILE A 112 -0.10 9.03 5.55
CA ILE A 112 0.89 9.97 6.10
C ILE A 112 2.07 9.23 6.76
N ASP A 113 1.80 8.12 7.44
CA ASP A 113 2.85 7.33 8.10
C ASP A 113 3.67 6.48 7.12
N LEU A 114 3.04 5.99 6.06
CA LEU A 114 3.74 5.30 4.97
C LEU A 114 4.54 6.27 4.09
N GLU A 115 4.03 7.49 3.87
CA GLU A 115 4.75 8.62 3.27
C GLU A 115 6.04 8.90 4.07
N THR A 116 5.92 9.02 5.39
CA THR A 116 7.06 9.25 6.30
C THR A 116 8.05 8.08 6.28
N PHE A 117 7.57 6.83 6.33
CA PHE A 117 8.43 5.64 6.27
C PHE A 117 9.28 5.61 5.00
N SER A 118 8.68 5.91 3.84
CA SER A 118 9.45 5.88 2.61
C SER A 118 10.49 7.00 2.54
N MET A 119 10.18 8.19 3.06
CA MET A 119 11.15 9.28 3.10
C MET A 119 12.40 8.86 3.88
N GLU A 120 12.25 8.19 5.01
CA GLU A 120 13.36 7.68 5.83
C GLU A 120 14.22 6.60 5.12
N ASN A 121 13.65 5.81 4.21
CA ASN A 121 14.45 4.84 3.44
C ASN A 121 15.14 5.46 2.23
N HIS A 122 14.57 6.53 1.65
CA HIS A 122 15.21 7.27 0.56
C HIS A 122 16.27 8.26 1.05
N THR A 123 16.24 8.68 2.32
CA THR A 123 17.30 9.50 2.93
C THR A 123 18.48 8.69 3.46
N LYS A 124 18.51 7.37 3.33
CA LYS A 124 19.76 6.60 3.44
C LYS A 124 20.53 6.64 2.12
N VAL A 125 21.04 7.82 1.78
CA VAL A 125 22.19 7.98 0.89
C VAL A 125 23.23 8.77 1.67
N GLU A 126 24.33 8.05 1.96
CA GLU A 126 25.57 8.41 2.71
C GLU A 126 25.53 8.35 4.24
#